data_AF-A0A0U1DYD9-F1
#
_entry.id   AF-A0A0U1DYD9-F1
#
_cell.length_a   1.000
_cell.length_b   1.000
_cell.length_c   1.000
_cell.angle_alpha   90.00
_cell.angle_beta   90.00
_cell.angle_gamma   90.00
#
_symmetry.space_group_name_H-M   'P 1'
#
loop_
_entity.id
_entity.type
_entity.pdbx_description
1 polymer ?
#
loop_
_entity_poly.entity_id
_entity_poly.type
_entity_poly.pdbx_seq_one_letter_code
_entity_poly.pdbx_strand_id
1 'polypeptide(L)'
;MELAYGRGYAGFAVTNVLTKHPSPEAVARAAKNGGQTATVGHRDRCASSQPDCLGWARTAGFVHRTDDEAGIVEFRQEMGAPIRYVIRRPSAGRVELVEVDELGDEQLALFVAEITVLERYLFGVFGDDIRADVDLPFVELPWDRESLATGYAIDDTNPAYQILTATGRGPVAAVPRSEVGLLALVPLSHFLGWSLAALKRSFLDEHFRPLLSANGSYVPPDLREPT
;
A
#
# COMPACT_ATOMS: atom_id res chain seq x y z
N MET A 1 1.99 -31.70 28.22
CA MET A 1 1.30 -30.43 28.51
C MET A 1 2.16 -29.37 27.86
N GLU A 2 1.88 -29.14 26.58
CA GLU A 2 2.73 -28.41 25.64
C GLU A 2 2.20 -26.98 25.54
N LEU A 3 3.05 -26.01 25.91
CA LEU A 3 2.76 -24.59 25.84
C LEU A 3 3.11 -24.12 24.43
N ALA A 4 2.10 -23.84 23.61
CA ALA A 4 2.27 -23.24 22.29
C ALA A 4 2.67 -21.77 22.44
N TYR A 5 3.89 -21.46 22.02
CA TYR A 5 4.46 -20.11 21.93
C TYR A 5 4.46 -19.70 20.44
N GLY A 6 3.98 -18.48 20.16
CA GLY A 6 4.53 -17.62 19.12
C GLY A 6 4.05 -17.79 17.67
N ARG A 7 3.10 -16.94 17.27
CA ARG A 7 3.14 -16.30 15.93
C ARG A 7 2.91 -14.81 16.12
N GLY A 8 4.00 -14.08 16.32
CA GLY A 8 4.00 -12.62 16.21
C GLY A 8 3.89 -12.27 14.73
N TYR A 9 2.73 -11.78 14.31
CA TYR A 9 2.55 -11.19 13.00
C TYR A 9 3.38 -9.90 12.93
N ALA A 10 4.41 -9.90 12.09
CA ALA A 10 5.27 -8.76 11.81
C ALA A 10 5.41 -8.55 10.28
N GLY A 11 4.30 -8.68 9.55
CA GLY A 11 4.21 -8.26 8.14
C GLY A 11 3.46 -6.93 8.09
N PHE A 12 4.07 -5.87 7.55
CA PHE A 12 3.58 -4.49 7.31
C PHE A 12 2.62 -3.80 8.31
N ALA A 13 2.27 -4.44 9.42
CA ALA A 13 1.36 -3.95 10.44
C ALA A 13 2.12 -2.93 11.28
N VAL A 14 2.00 -1.68 10.84
CA VAL A 14 2.38 -0.49 11.61
C VAL A 14 1.52 -0.49 12.88
N THR A 15 2.01 -1.09 13.96
CA THR A 15 1.35 -1.04 15.27
C THR A 15 1.90 0.12 16.09
N ASN A 16 0.94 0.92 16.59
CA ASN A 16 1.01 1.96 17.63
C ASN A 16 1.78 3.27 17.35
N VAL A 17 1.04 4.39 17.32
CA VAL A 17 1.00 5.42 18.40
C VAL A 17 -0.29 6.26 18.27
N LEU A 18 -1.07 6.31 19.36
CA LEU A 18 -2.18 7.23 19.62
C LEU A 18 -1.83 8.69 19.29
N THR A 19 -2.50 9.31 18.32
CA THR A 19 -2.64 10.78 18.30
C THR A 19 -4.01 11.23 17.77
N LYS A 20 -4.61 12.16 18.50
CA LYS A 20 -5.83 12.89 18.13
C LYS A 20 -5.67 13.61 16.80
N HIS A 21 -6.66 13.46 15.92
CA HIS A 21 -6.77 14.10 14.61
C HIS A 21 -6.66 15.64 14.64
N PRO A 22 -5.87 16.25 13.75
CA PRO A 22 -6.06 17.64 13.33
C PRO A 22 -6.63 17.79 11.89
N SER A 23 -7.15 19.00 11.66
CA SER A 23 -8.15 19.46 10.67
C SER A 23 -7.86 19.20 9.16
N PRO A 24 -8.90 19.01 8.30
CA PRO A 24 -8.82 18.55 6.90
C PRO A 24 -8.16 19.47 5.85
N GLU A 25 -7.65 20.65 6.21
CA GLU A 25 -7.35 21.71 5.24
C GLU A 25 -5.92 21.68 4.63
N ALA A 26 -4.98 20.95 5.24
CA ALA A 26 -3.58 20.99 4.82
C ALA A 26 -3.29 20.20 3.52
N VAL A 27 -4.00 19.10 3.26
CA VAL A 27 -3.81 18.27 2.04
C VAL A 27 -4.48 18.92 0.82
N ALA A 28 -5.59 19.65 1.02
CA ALA A 28 -6.33 20.32 -0.05
C ALA A 28 -5.57 21.51 -0.67
N ARG A 29 -4.59 22.07 0.04
CA ARG A 29 -3.84 23.25 -0.42
C ARG A 29 -2.70 22.92 -1.37
N ALA A 30 -2.18 21.69 -1.34
CA ALA A 30 -1.14 21.22 -2.27
C ALA A 30 -1.70 20.80 -3.64
N ALA A 31 -2.96 20.33 -3.70
CA ALA A 31 -3.58 19.81 -4.93
C ALA A 31 -4.28 20.87 -5.81
N LYS A 32 -4.34 22.14 -5.38
CA LYS A 32 -5.19 23.17 -6.03
C LYS A 32 -4.52 24.03 -7.10
N ASN A 33 -3.25 23.83 -7.44
CA ASN A 33 -2.58 24.60 -8.50
C ASN A 33 -2.49 23.81 -9.80
N GLY A 34 -3.61 23.67 -10.51
CA GLY A 34 -3.65 23.02 -11.82
C GLY A 34 -5.08 22.83 -12.34
N GLY A 35 -5.84 23.91 -12.46
CA GLY A 35 -7.18 23.83 -13.04
C GLY A 35 -7.12 23.74 -14.56
N GLN A 36 -7.76 22.72 -15.14
CA GLN A 36 -8.69 22.94 -16.25
C GLN A 36 -9.71 21.80 -16.39
N THR A 37 -10.96 22.22 -16.55
CA THR A 37 -12.19 21.44 -16.69
C THR A 37 -12.22 20.59 -17.95
N ALA A 38 -12.50 19.29 -17.80
CA ALA A 38 -13.00 18.45 -18.89
C ALA A 38 -14.12 17.53 -18.37
N THR A 39 -15.20 17.50 -19.14
CA THR A 39 -16.44 16.74 -19.02
C THR A 39 -16.28 15.30 -18.53
N VAL A 40 -17.00 14.97 -17.45
CA VAL A 40 -17.10 13.63 -16.86
C VAL A 40 -18.00 12.76 -17.74
N GLY A 41 -17.37 11.81 -18.43
CA GLY A 41 -18.02 10.74 -19.16
C GLY A 41 -17.42 9.39 -18.78
N HIS A 42 -18.19 8.63 -18.00
CA HIS A 42 -18.23 7.17 -17.98
C HIS A 42 -16.89 6.40 -17.81
N ARG A 43 -16.57 6.04 -16.54
CA ARG A 43 -16.01 4.73 -16.10
C ARG A 43 -15.72 4.75 -14.58
N ASP A 44 -16.76 4.89 -13.77
CA ASP A 44 -16.69 4.54 -12.34
C ASP A 44 -16.71 3.02 -12.20
N ARG A 45 -15.58 2.37 -12.52
CA ARG A 45 -15.32 1.01 -12.07
C ARG A 45 -14.91 1.09 -10.61
N CYS A 46 -15.58 0.30 -9.76
CA CYS A 46 -15.32 0.23 -8.33
C CYS A 46 -13.81 0.05 -8.08
N ALA A 47 -13.26 0.82 -7.16
CA ALA A 47 -11.84 1.18 -7.08
C ALA A 47 -10.86 0.00 -7.10
N SER A 48 -11.22 -1.09 -6.45
CA SER A 48 -10.41 -2.31 -6.26
C SER A 48 -10.68 -3.39 -7.30
N SER A 49 -11.49 -3.13 -8.32
CA SER A 49 -12.05 -4.17 -9.18
C SER A 49 -11.10 -4.74 -10.23
N GLN A 50 -9.81 -4.36 -10.22
CA GLN A 50 -8.85 -4.98 -11.14
C GLN A 50 -8.75 -6.49 -10.85
N PRO A 51 -8.97 -7.35 -11.86
CA PRO A 51 -9.00 -8.80 -11.67
C PRO A 51 -7.73 -9.36 -11.02
N ASP A 52 -6.59 -8.74 -11.32
CA ASP A 52 -5.30 -9.13 -10.77
C ASP A 52 -5.20 -8.87 -9.26
N CYS A 53 -5.63 -7.70 -8.78
CA CYS A 53 -5.61 -7.36 -7.36
C CYS A 53 -6.59 -8.24 -6.58
N LEU A 54 -7.81 -8.41 -7.09
CA LEU A 54 -8.81 -9.29 -6.48
C LEU A 54 -8.36 -10.76 -6.45
N GLY A 55 -7.72 -11.23 -7.52
CA GLY A 55 -7.16 -12.57 -7.58
C GLY A 55 -6.07 -12.77 -6.52
N TRP A 56 -5.16 -11.81 -6.40
CA TRP A 56 -4.07 -11.84 -5.43
C TRP A 56 -4.57 -11.78 -3.99
N ALA A 57 -5.54 -10.89 -3.70
CA ALA A 57 -6.19 -10.80 -2.39
C ALA A 57 -6.84 -12.14 -1.97
N ARG A 58 -7.53 -12.81 -2.91
CA ARG A 58 -8.11 -14.14 -2.64
C ARG A 58 -7.06 -15.20 -2.35
N THR A 59 -5.92 -15.16 -3.04
CA THR A 59 -4.79 -16.05 -2.76
C THR A 59 -4.23 -15.82 -1.35
N ALA A 60 -4.26 -14.58 -0.86
CA ALA A 60 -3.90 -14.21 0.51
C ALA A 60 -5.01 -14.47 1.55
N GLY A 61 -6.11 -15.15 1.19
CA GLY A 61 -7.21 -15.44 2.11
C GLY A 61 -8.15 -14.27 2.42
N PHE A 62 -8.14 -13.21 1.60
CA PHE A 62 -9.06 -12.09 1.73
C PHE A 62 -10.29 -12.25 0.83
N VAL A 63 -11.45 -11.93 1.39
CA VAL A 63 -12.69 -11.74 0.65
C VAL A 63 -12.94 -10.27 0.41
N HIS A 64 -13.29 -9.95 -0.83
CA HIS A 64 -13.63 -8.61 -1.28
C HIS A 64 -15.15 -8.37 -1.19
N ARG A 65 -15.53 -7.21 -0.64
CA ARG A 65 -16.92 -6.74 -0.56
C ARG A 65 -17.02 -5.29 -1.00
N THR A 66 -18.13 -4.94 -1.63
CA THR A 66 -18.45 -3.58 -2.07
C THR A 66 -19.79 -3.16 -1.48
N ASP A 67 -19.83 -1.94 -0.95
CA ASP A 67 -21.06 -1.22 -0.65
C ASP A 67 -21.10 0.00 -1.59
N ASP A 68 -21.82 -0.15 -2.70
CA ASP A 68 -21.87 0.88 -3.74
C ASP A 68 -22.63 2.12 -3.28
N GLU A 69 -23.56 2.00 -2.32
CA GLU A 69 -24.33 3.11 -1.76
C GLU A 69 -23.47 3.96 -0.83
N ALA A 70 -22.66 3.31 0.02
CA ALA A 70 -21.69 3.98 0.88
C ALA A 70 -20.39 4.37 0.14
N GLY A 71 -20.17 3.87 -1.08
CA GLY A 71 -18.93 4.04 -1.83
C GLY A 71 -17.72 3.37 -1.16
N ILE A 72 -17.95 2.30 -0.41
CA ILE A 72 -16.96 1.59 0.39
C ILE A 72 -16.54 0.30 -0.32
N VAL A 73 -15.24 0.05 -0.35
CA VAL A 73 -14.69 -1.26 -0.67
C VAL A 73 -14.03 -1.83 0.58
N GLU A 74 -14.25 -3.11 0.86
CA GLU A 74 -13.62 -3.83 1.97
C GLU A 74 -12.89 -5.08 1.46
N PHE A 75 -11.68 -5.30 1.95
CA PHE A 75 -11.03 -6.61 1.96
C PHE A 75 -11.00 -7.12 3.40
N ARG A 76 -11.48 -8.34 3.62
CA ARG A 76 -11.55 -8.95 4.96
C ARG A 76 -10.83 -10.29 4.96
N GLN A 77 -9.90 -10.48 5.90
CA GLN A 77 -9.27 -11.77 6.12
C GLN A 77 -10.29 -12.74 6.74
N GLU A 78 -10.43 -13.94 6.18
CA GLU A 78 -11.39 -14.93 6.69
C GLU A 78 -10.82 -15.83 7.80
N MET A 79 -9.49 -15.95 7.87
CA MET A 79 -8.79 -16.89 8.75
C MET A 79 -7.85 -16.13 9.70
N GLY A 80 -7.78 -16.57 10.96
CA GLY A 80 -6.91 -15.96 11.97
C GLY A 80 -7.57 -14.80 12.74
N ALA A 81 -6.78 -13.79 13.09
CA ALA A 81 -7.23 -12.53 13.68
C ALA A 81 -7.78 -11.64 12.55
N PRO A 82 -9.10 -11.44 12.43
CA PRO A 82 -9.69 -10.92 11.21
C PRO A 82 -9.43 -9.42 11.07
N ILE A 83 -8.35 -9.06 10.39
CA ILE A 83 -8.09 -7.69 9.95
C ILE A 83 -8.94 -7.36 8.72
N ARG A 84 -9.27 -6.07 8.57
CA ARG A 84 -10.00 -5.54 7.42
C ARG A 84 -9.29 -4.33 6.85
N TYR A 85 -9.26 -4.26 5.53
CA TYR A 85 -8.82 -3.08 4.79
C TYR A 85 -10.02 -2.42 4.14
N VAL A 86 -10.35 -1.21 4.59
CA VAL A 86 -11.46 -0.41 4.10
C VAL A 86 -10.92 0.70 3.22
N ILE A 87 -11.36 0.74 1.97
CA ILE A 87 -10.99 1.77 1.00
C ILE A 87 -12.11 2.81 0.94
N ARG A 88 -11.75 4.07 1.20
CA ARG A 88 -12.66 5.22 1.19
C ARG A 88 -12.20 6.24 0.15
N ARG A 89 -13.15 7.03 -0.36
CA ARG A 89 -12.90 8.12 -1.31
C ARG A 89 -13.45 9.43 -0.76
N PRO A 90 -12.74 10.09 0.17
CA PRO A 90 -13.24 11.29 0.83
C PRO A 90 -13.37 12.49 -0.12
N SER A 91 -12.59 12.53 -1.21
CA SER A 91 -12.71 13.56 -2.25
C SER A 91 -12.18 13.06 -3.59
N ALA A 92 -12.52 13.76 -4.68
CA ALA A 92 -11.92 13.49 -5.99
C ALA A 92 -10.38 13.59 -5.92
N GLY A 93 -9.69 12.60 -6.50
CA GLY A 93 -8.23 12.54 -6.51
C GLY A 93 -7.59 12.16 -5.17
N ARG A 94 -8.36 11.59 -4.23
CA ARG A 94 -7.84 11.08 -2.97
C ARG A 94 -8.52 9.77 -2.60
N VAL A 95 -7.71 8.73 -2.46
CA VAL A 95 -8.15 7.43 -1.94
C VAL A 95 -7.48 7.21 -0.59
N GLU A 96 -8.25 6.71 0.35
CA GLU A 96 -7.84 6.40 1.71
C GLU A 96 -7.93 4.90 1.94
N LEU A 97 -6.90 4.33 2.54
CA LEU A 97 -6.88 2.98 3.06
C LEU A 97 -6.87 3.04 4.58
N VAL A 98 -7.89 2.44 5.18
CA VAL A 98 -8.03 2.27 6.62
C VAL A 98 -7.86 0.80 6.93
N GLU A 99 -6.95 0.49 7.84
CA GLU A 99 -6.85 -0.82 8.47
C GLU A 99 -7.78 -0.84 9.68
N VAL A 100 -8.50 -1.93 9.84
CA VAL A 100 -9.35 -2.18 10.99
C VAL A 100 -8.89 -3.48 11.61
N ASP A 101 -8.42 -3.41 12.85
CA ASP A 101 -7.87 -4.57 13.53
C ASP A 101 -8.98 -5.54 14.01
N GLU A 102 -8.57 -6.60 14.72
CA GLU A 102 -9.47 -7.61 15.26
C GLU A 102 -10.46 -7.09 16.31
N LEU A 103 -10.14 -5.95 16.95
CA LEU A 103 -10.99 -5.29 17.94
C LEU A 103 -11.96 -4.30 17.30
N GLY A 104 -11.74 -3.98 16.02
CA GLY A 104 -12.54 -3.00 15.30
C GLY A 104 -11.96 -1.59 15.33
N ASP A 105 -10.73 -1.41 15.84
CA ASP A 105 -10.09 -0.10 15.91
C ASP A 105 -9.59 0.29 14.51
N GLU A 106 -9.99 1.49 14.07
CA GLU A 106 -9.64 2.01 12.76
C GLU A 106 -8.33 2.80 12.81
N GLN A 107 -7.38 2.43 11.96
CA GLN A 107 -6.13 3.14 11.75
C GLN A 107 -5.99 3.51 10.28
N LEU A 108 -5.70 4.79 10.02
CA LEU A 108 -5.31 5.23 8.69
C LEU A 108 -3.97 4.59 8.31
N ALA A 109 -3.97 3.74 7.30
CA ALA A 109 -2.77 3.11 6.78
C ALA A 109 -2.09 3.97 5.70
N LEU A 110 -2.86 4.48 4.73
CA LEU A 110 -2.31 5.16 3.56
C LEU A 110 -3.32 6.10 2.91
N PHE A 111 -2.87 7.27 2.46
CA PHE A 111 -3.53 8.04 1.41
C PHE A 111 -2.78 7.86 0.10
N VAL A 112 -3.51 7.80 -1.01
CA VAL A 112 -2.92 7.85 -2.36
C VAL A 112 -3.69 8.82 -3.27
N ALA A 113 -2.98 9.38 -4.24
CA ALA A 113 -3.58 10.24 -5.27
C ALA A 113 -4.41 9.44 -6.28
N GLU A 114 -4.00 8.21 -6.59
CA GLU A 114 -4.61 7.37 -7.62
C GLU A 114 -4.83 5.95 -7.13
N ILE A 115 -5.94 5.34 -7.56
CA ILE A 115 -6.31 3.99 -7.11
C ILE A 115 -5.30 2.91 -7.54
N THR A 116 -4.64 3.10 -8.68
CA THR A 116 -3.59 2.20 -9.18
C THR A 116 -2.38 2.15 -8.24
N VAL A 117 -2.09 3.25 -7.53
CA VAL A 117 -1.06 3.31 -6.50
C VAL A 117 -1.48 2.51 -5.27
N LEU A 118 -2.75 2.63 -4.85
CA LEU A 118 -3.27 1.82 -3.75
C LEU A 118 -3.26 0.33 -4.08
N GLU A 119 -3.67 -0.05 -5.29
CA GLU A 119 -3.59 -1.44 -5.73
C GLU A 119 -2.15 -1.95 -5.65
N ARG A 120 -1.17 -1.12 -6.00
CA ARG A 120 0.25 -1.48 -5.89
C ARG A 120 0.70 -1.70 -4.45
N TYR A 121 0.21 -0.88 -3.53
CA TYR A 121 0.45 -1.05 -2.10
C TYR A 121 -0.20 -2.34 -1.57
N LEU A 122 -1.47 -2.57 -1.89
CA LEU A 122 -2.21 -3.78 -1.49
C LEU A 122 -1.60 -5.06 -2.05
N PHE A 123 -1.03 -5.01 -3.25
CA PHE A 123 -0.24 -6.12 -3.79
C PHE A 123 0.93 -6.52 -2.89
N GLY A 124 1.55 -5.53 -2.24
CA GLY A 124 2.59 -5.76 -1.25
C GLY A 124 2.06 -6.42 0.02
N VAL A 125 1.01 -5.84 0.59
CA VAL A 125 0.33 -6.36 1.79
C VAL A 125 -0.08 -7.82 1.60
N PHE A 126 -0.86 -8.11 0.56
CA PHE A 126 -1.31 -9.48 0.28
C PHE A 126 -0.15 -10.41 -0.11
N GLY A 127 0.89 -9.87 -0.74
CA GLY A 127 2.07 -10.65 -1.11
C GLY A 127 2.80 -11.21 0.11
N ASP A 128 2.91 -10.44 1.18
CA ASP A 128 3.52 -10.88 2.43
C ASP A 128 2.72 -11.97 3.13
N ASP A 129 1.39 -11.84 3.15
CA ASP A 129 0.50 -12.90 3.69
C ASP A 129 0.64 -14.19 2.87
N ILE A 130 0.68 -14.09 1.54
CA ILE A 130 0.90 -15.25 0.67
C ILE A 130 2.24 -15.92 0.97
N ARG A 131 3.32 -15.14 1.15
CA ARG A 131 4.63 -15.67 1.51
C ARG A 131 4.59 -16.46 2.80
N ALA A 132 3.93 -15.89 3.82
CA ALA A 132 3.78 -16.56 5.11
C ALA A 132 2.95 -17.84 4.99
N ASP A 133 1.87 -17.84 4.21
CA ASP A 133 1.00 -19.00 4.01
C ASP A 133 1.67 -20.17 3.28
N VAL A 134 2.63 -19.88 2.39
CA VAL A 134 3.42 -20.92 1.69
C VAL A 134 4.77 -21.20 2.36
N ASP A 135 4.95 -20.76 3.61
CA ASP A 135 6.16 -20.95 4.42
C ASP A 135 7.47 -20.47 3.74
N LEU A 136 7.39 -19.41 2.92
CA LEU A 136 8.59 -18.77 2.36
C LEU A 136 9.33 -17.95 3.43
N PRO A 137 10.68 -17.87 3.35
CA PRO A 137 11.45 -17.06 4.30
C PRO A 137 11.00 -15.59 4.32
N PHE A 138 10.98 -15.00 5.51
CA PHE A 138 10.79 -13.56 5.65
C PHE A 138 11.91 -12.81 4.92
N VAL A 139 11.54 -11.77 4.17
CA VAL A 139 12.47 -10.88 3.48
C VAL A 139 12.27 -9.48 4.03
N GLU A 140 13.30 -8.96 4.66
CA GLU A 140 13.31 -7.56 5.07
C GLU A 140 13.58 -6.69 3.84
N LEU A 141 12.57 -5.90 3.45
CA LEU A 141 12.69 -4.94 2.38
C LEU A 141 13.40 -3.67 2.86
N PRO A 142 14.44 -3.16 2.17
CA PRO A 142 15.05 -1.89 2.53
C PRO A 142 14.01 -0.77 2.58
N TRP A 143 14.08 0.08 3.59
CA TRP A 143 13.03 1.07 3.85
C TRP A 143 13.57 2.45 4.25
N ASP A 144 14.89 2.60 4.34
CA ASP A 144 15.51 3.90 4.60
C ASP A 144 15.42 4.84 3.39
N ARG A 145 15.76 6.11 3.61
CA ARG A 145 15.70 7.14 2.56
C ARG A 145 16.72 6.92 1.45
N GLU A 146 17.85 6.29 1.76
CA GLU A 146 18.92 6.02 0.79
C GLU A 146 18.50 4.92 -0.19
N SER A 147 17.57 4.07 0.23
CA SER A 147 16.97 2.99 -0.53
C SER A 147 15.78 3.44 -1.38
N LEU A 148 15.43 4.72 -1.43
CA LEU A 148 14.29 5.21 -2.20
C LEU A 148 14.48 5.02 -3.71
N ALA A 149 13.41 4.66 -4.43
CA ALA A 149 13.47 4.50 -5.88
C ALA A 149 13.85 5.81 -6.59
N THR A 150 14.64 5.70 -7.67
CA THR A 150 15.02 6.86 -8.48
C THR A 150 13.78 7.56 -9.04
N GLY A 151 13.75 8.89 -8.95
CA GLY A 151 12.61 9.70 -9.39
C GLY A 151 11.52 9.89 -8.33
N TYR A 152 11.76 9.45 -7.10
CA TYR A 152 10.91 9.72 -5.94
C TYR A 152 11.65 10.51 -4.86
N ALA A 153 10.90 11.19 -4.01
CA ALA A 153 11.37 11.88 -2.82
C ALA A 153 10.37 11.74 -1.67
N ILE A 154 10.85 11.83 -0.43
CA ILE A 154 10.01 11.94 0.76
C ILE A 154 9.96 13.41 1.19
N ASP A 155 8.77 14.00 1.18
CA ASP A 155 8.47 15.26 1.84
C ASP A 155 8.02 14.97 3.28
N ASP A 156 8.83 15.44 4.23
CA ASP A 156 8.59 15.37 5.66
C ASP A 156 8.50 16.76 6.30
N THR A 157 8.22 17.79 5.51
CA THR A 157 7.95 19.13 6.02
C THR A 157 6.55 19.23 6.62
N ASN A 158 5.64 18.33 6.23
CA ASN A 158 4.30 18.23 6.82
C ASN A 158 4.38 17.66 8.25
N PRO A 159 3.79 18.34 9.25
CA PRO A 159 3.87 17.90 10.65
C PRO A 159 3.08 16.62 10.94
N ALA A 160 2.05 16.30 10.13
CA ALA A 160 1.16 15.16 10.35
C ALA A 160 1.46 13.97 9.44
N TYR A 161 2.16 14.18 8.32
CA TYR A 161 2.35 13.14 7.30
C TYR A 161 3.78 13.07 6.79
N GLN A 162 4.20 11.88 6.40
CA GLN A 162 5.31 11.67 5.47
C GLN A 162 4.71 11.44 4.08
N ILE A 163 5.19 12.14 3.07
CA ILE A 163 4.58 12.18 1.74
C ILE A 163 5.58 11.71 0.68
N LEU A 164 5.26 10.62 -0.02
CA LEU A 164 5.98 10.18 -1.20
C LEU A 164 5.58 11.04 -2.41
N THR A 165 6.57 11.67 -3.03
CA THR A 165 6.39 12.56 -4.19
C THR A 165 7.17 12.01 -5.37
N ALA A 166 6.54 11.94 -6.54
CA ALA A 166 7.21 11.61 -7.79
C ALA A 166 7.74 12.89 -8.48
N THR A 167 9.00 12.87 -8.91
CA THR A 167 9.62 13.99 -9.63
C THR A 167 8.81 14.33 -10.89
N GLY A 168 8.40 15.59 -11.01
CA GLY A 168 7.60 16.08 -12.14
C GLY A 168 6.13 15.69 -12.14
N ARG A 169 5.65 14.89 -11.17
CA ARG A 169 4.24 14.47 -11.05
C ARG A 169 3.57 14.88 -9.73
N GLY A 170 4.34 15.18 -8.69
CA GLY A 170 3.82 15.63 -7.40
C GLY A 170 3.50 14.47 -6.44
N PRO A 171 2.70 14.71 -5.39
CA PRO A 171 2.40 13.73 -4.36
C PRO A 171 1.71 12.48 -4.91
N VAL A 172 2.17 11.31 -4.48
CA VAL A 172 1.69 10.00 -4.93
C VAL A 172 1.01 9.26 -3.78
N ALA A 173 1.65 9.24 -2.62
CA ALA A 173 1.15 8.57 -1.43
C ALA A 173 1.56 9.33 -0.16
N ALA A 174 0.82 9.14 0.92
CA ALA A 174 1.14 9.72 2.22
C ALA A 174 0.72 8.78 3.35
N VAL A 175 1.53 8.72 4.40
CA VAL A 175 1.25 7.97 5.64
C VAL A 175 1.28 8.91 6.84
N PRO A 176 0.55 8.62 7.92
CA PRO A 176 0.73 9.32 9.19
C PRO A 176 2.21 9.35 9.57
N ARG A 177 2.69 10.52 10.01
CA ARG A 177 4.07 10.69 10.41
C ARG A 177 4.39 9.77 11.58
N SER A 178 5.32 8.85 11.39
CA SER A 178 5.77 7.91 12.40
C SER A 178 7.22 7.47 12.13
N GLU A 179 7.85 6.81 13.09
CA GLU A 179 9.20 6.24 12.92
C GLU A 179 9.24 5.15 11.85
N VAL A 180 8.11 4.47 11.63
CA VAL A 180 7.96 3.32 10.75
C VAL A 180 7.25 3.64 9.43
N GLY A 181 6.81 4.89 9.19
CA GLY A 181 6.05 5.25 7.99
C GLY A 181 6.80 4.99 6.67
N LEU A 182 8.13 5.00 6.70
CA LEU A 182 8.94 4.69 5.52
C LEU A 182 8.89 3.21 5.11
N LEU A 183 8.54 2.30 6.03
CA LEU A 183 8.29 0.89 5.70
C LEU A 183 7.22 0.76 4.63
N ALA A 184 6.22 1.63 4.61
CA ALA A 184 5.20 1.64 3.56
C ALA A 184 5.68 2.37 2.30
N LEU A 185 6.28 3.56 2.44
CA LEU A 185 6.53 4.45 1.32
C LEU A 185 7.71 4.03 0.43
N VAL A 186 8.79 3.50 1.01
CA VAL A 186 9.99 3.15 0.24
C VAL A 186 9.76 1.91 -0.62
N PRO A 187 9.25 0.78 -0.11
CA PRO A 187 8.86 -0.35 -0.95
C PRO A 187 7.83 0.02 -2.01
N LEU A 188 6.82 0.83 -1.66
CA LEU A 188 5.83 1.31 -2.63
C LEU A 188 6.48 2.07 -3.79
N SER A 189 7.48 2.91 -3.52
CA SER A 189 8.20 3.64 -4.58
C SER A 189 8.86 2.71 -5.61
N HIS A 190 9.37 1.55 -5.16
CA HIS A 190 9.93 0.53 -6.05
C HIS A 190 8.83 -0.26 -6.75
N PHE A 191 7.81 -0.69 -6.02
CA PHE A 191 6.70 -1.44 -6.60
C PHE A 191 6.10 -0.69 -7.79
N LEU A 192 5.91 0.64 -7.68
CA LEU A 192 5.38 1.48 -8.75
C LEU A 192 6.19 1.44 -10.06
N GLY A 193 7.47 1.07 -10.02
CA GLY A 193 8.33 0.95 -11.20
C GLY A 193 8.26 -0.40 -11.92
N TRP A 194 7.74 -1.44 -11.28
CA TRP A 194 7.72 -2.80 -11.83
C TRP A 194 6.37 -3.15 -12.49
N SER A 195 6.31 -4.27 -13.21
CA SER A 195 5.03 -4.85 -13.66
C SER A 195 4.37 -5.67 -12.54
N LEU A 196 3.06 -5.95 -12.65
CA LEU A 196 2.36 -6.85 -11.71
C LEU A 196 2.91 -8.27 -11.77
N ALA A 197 3.21 -8.77 -12.98
CA ALA A 197 3.81 -10.10 -13.15
C ALA A 197 5.17 -10.22 -12.47
N ALA A 198 6.03 -9.19 -12.56
CA ALA A 198 7.32 -9.20 -11.89
C ALA A 198 7.21 -9.14 -10.36
N LEU A 199 6.24 -8.38 -9.81
CA LEU A 199 6.00 -8.41 -8.37
C LEU A 199 5.49 -9.77 -7.90
N LYS A 200 4.49 -10.34 -8.56
CA LYS A 200 3.99 -11.69 -8.21
C LYS A 200 5.13 -12.71 -8.19
N ARG A 201 6.02 -12.67 -9.19
CA ARG A 201 7.22 -13.51 -9.22
C ARG A 201 8.14 -13.23 -8.01
N SER A 202 8.36 -11.97 -7.66
CA SER A 202 9.20 -11.58 -6.51
C SER A 202 8.62 -12.08 -5.18
N PHE A 203 7.32 -11.91 -4.96
CA PHE A 203 6.67 -12.42 -3.75
C PHE A 203 6.72 -13.95 -3.65
N LEU A 204 6.80 -14.67 -4.76
CA LEU A 204 6.89 -16.15 -4.76
C LEU A 204 8.31 -16.69 -4.86
N ASP A 205 9.32 -15.82 -4.95
CA ASP A 205 10.73 -16.19 -4.96
C ASP A 205 11.30 -16.16 -3.54
N GLU A 206 12.05 -17.20 -3.14
CA GLU A 206 12.64 -17.30 -1.80
C GLU A 206 13.47 -16.08 -1.41
N HIS A 207 14.11 -15.44 -2.39
CA HIS A 207 15.01 -14.30 -2.20
C HIS A 207 14.44 -12.99 -2.78
N PHE A 208 13.15 -12.95 -3.08
CA PHE A 208 12.45 -11.76 -3.58
C PHE A 208 12.95 -11.25 -4.95
N ARG A 209 13.53 -12.15 -5.77
CA ARG A 209 13.99 -11.82 -7.12
C ARG A 209 12.82 -11.72 -8.10
N PRO A 210 12.86 -10.82 -9.10
CA PRO A 210 14.00 -9.97 -9.46
C PRO A 210 14.07 -8.64 -8.71
N LEU A 211 13.12 -8.34 -7.82
CA LEU A 211 13.05 -7.02 -7.18
C LEU A 211 14.25 -6.74 -6.27
N LEU A 212 14.75 -7.76 -5.56
CA LEU A 212 15.98 -7.67 -4.79
C LEU A 212 17.14 -8.37 -5.47
N SER A 213 18.31 -7.76 -5.29
CA SER A 213 19.60 -8.35 -5.64
C SER A 213 20.07 -9.29 -4.51
N ALA A 214 21.10 -10.10 -4.78
CA ALA A 214 21.64 -11.04 -3.79
C ALA A 214 22.16 -10.38 -2.50
N ASN A 215 22.46 -9.08 -2.53
CA ASN A 215 22.88 -8.30 -1.35
C ASN A 215 21.69 -7.67 -0.58
N GLY A 216 20.45 -7.93 -0.99
CA GLY A 216 19.24 -7.36 -0.38
C GLY A 216 18.86 -5.96 -0.84
N SER A 217 19.65 -5.31 -1.72
CA SER A 217 19.28 -4.01 -2.28
C SER A 217 18.27 -4.15 -3.42
N TYR A 218 17.43 -3.12 -3.59
CA TYR A 218 16.53 -3.05 -4.73
C TYR A 218 17.28 -3.03 -6.07
N VAL A 219 16.71 -3.74 -7.03
CA VAL A 219 17.12 -3.70 -8.43
C VAL A 219 16.18 -2.74 -9.17
N PRO A 220 16.70 -1.82 -10.01
CA PRO A 220 15.86 -0.99 -10.85
C PRO A 220 15.11 -1.87 -11.86
N PRO A 221 13.85 -1.51 -12.23
CA PRO A 221 13.08 -2.28 -13.20
C PRO A 221 13.83 -2.33 -14.54
N ASP A 222 13.92 -3.52 -15.15
CA ASP A 222 14.48 -3.64 -16.48
C ASP A 222 13.49 -3.04 -17.50
N LEU A 223 13.78 -1.83 -17.95
CA LEU A 223 12.96 -1.07 -18.91
C LEU A 223 12.95 -1.69 -20.32
N ARG A 224 13.52 -2.89 -20.51
CA ARG A 224 13.71 -3.55 -21.81
C ARG A 224 12.75 -4.70 -22.11
N GLU A 225 11.94 -5.17 -21.16
CA GLU A 225 10.90 -6.16 -21.47
C GLU A 225 9.56 -5.46 -21.78
N PRO A 226 9.04 -5.56 -23.02
CA PRO A 226 7.72 -5.05 -23.34
C PRO A 226 6.65 -5.95 -22.70
N THR A 227 5.60 -5.30 -22.18
CA THR A 227 4.28 -5.86 -21.82
C THR A 227 3.69 -6.77 -22.87
#